data_AF-A0A7X4F7V6-F1
#
_entry.id   AF-A0A7X4F7V6-F1
#
_cell.length_a   1.000
_cell.length_b   1.000
_cell.length_c   1.000
_cell.angle_alpha   90.00
_cell.angle_beta   90.00
_cell.angle_gamma   90.00
#
_symmetry.space_group_name_H-M   'P 1'
#
loop_
_entity.id
_entity.type
_entity.pdbx_description
1 polymer ?
#
loop_
_entity_poly.entity_id
_entity_poly.type
_entity_poly.pdbx_seq_one_letter_code
_entity_poly.pdbx_strand_id
1 'polypeptide(L)'
;MLEISDLPTINATLNTISGILLTIGYVQIRQRKITAHKNCMLAAFGVSVLFLICYVIYHYHAGSKPFTKQGWIRPVYFTILISHIILAFVIVPLALRTLYLAWRERFDAHRRIAKITFPIWLYVSITGVLIYLMLYQL
;
A
#
# COMPACT_ATOMS: atom_id res chain seq x y z
N MET A 1 -7.97 -11.92 -22.24
CA MET A 1 -7.85 -10.44 -22.23
C MET A 1 -8.02 -10.01 -20.78
N LEU A 2 -7.34 -8.95 -20.32
CA LEU A 2 -7.56 -8.42 -18.97
C LEU A 2 -8.93 -7.76 -18.92
N GLU A 3 -9.83 -8.26 -18.08
CA GLU A 3 -11.16 -7.68 -17.88
C GLU A 3 -11.18 -6.79 -16.64
N ILE A 4 -12.11 -5.82 -16.59
CA ILE A 4 -12.24 -4.89 -15.46
C ILE A 4 -12.53 -5.64 -14.14
N SER A 5 -13.17 -6.81 -14.22
CA SER A 5 -13.42 -7.74 -13.11
C SER A 5 -12.15 -8.34 -12.49
N ASP A 6 -11.03 -8.37 -13.20
CA ASP A 6 -9.76 -8.92 -12.71
C ASP A 6 -8.95 -7.89 -11.89
N LEU A 7 -9.23 -6.60 -12.10
CA LEU A 7 -8.51 -5.49 -11.47
C LEU A 7 -8.52 -5.52 -9.93
N PRO A 8 -9.59 -5.92 -9.23
CA PRO A 8 -9.56 -6.08 -7.77
C PRO A 8 -8.53 -7.11 -7.29
N THR A 9 -8.42 -8.25 -7.98
CA THR A 9 -7.45 -9.30 -7.66
C THR A 9 -6.02 -8.84 -7.95
N ILE A 10 -5.83 -8.12 -9.06
CA ILE A 10 -4.55 -7.49 -9.41
C ILE A 10 -4.16 -6.47 -8.34
N ASN A 11 -5.11 -5.63 -7.92
CA ASN A 11 -4.90 -4.62 -6.88
C ASN A 11 -4.49 -5.23 -5.53
N ALA A 12 -5.13 -6.33 -5.12
CA ALA A 12 -4.75 -7.06 -3.91
C ALA A 12 -3.36 -7.70 -4.06
N THR A 13 -3.04 -8.25 -5.24
CA THR A 13 -1.73 -8.84 -5.53
C THR A 13 -0.62 -7.77 -5.49
N LEU A 14 -0.84 -6.61 -6.10
CA LEU A 14 0.10 -5.49 -6.08
C LEU A 14 0.34 -4.97 -4.66
N ASN A 15 -0.70 -4.85 -3.83
CA ASN A 15 -0.53 -4.50 -2.42
C ASN A 15 0.27 -5.55 -1.65
N THR A 16 0.03 -6.83 -1.91
CA THR A 16 0.79 -7.94 -1.30
C THR A 16 2.27 -7.84 -1.68
N ILE A 17 2.57 -7.65 -2.97
CA ILE A 17 3.94 -7.47 -3.46
C ILE A 17 4.59 -6.25 -2.80
N SER A 18 3.88 -5.12 -2.71
CA SER A 18 4.37 -3.91 -2.04
C SER A 18 4.71 -4.18 -0.57
N GLY A 19 3.82 -4.84 0.17
CA GLY A 19 4.05 -5.22 1.57
C GLY A 19 5.25 -6.15 1.77
N ILE A 20 5.45 -7.12 0.87
CA ILE A 20 6.62 -8.00 0.87
C ILE A 20 7.90 -7.20 0.62
N LEU A 21 7.91 -6.33 -0.41
CA LEU A 21 9.07 -5.50 -0.75
C LEU A 21 9.43 -4.53 0.38
N LEU A 22 8.44 -3.92 1.05
CA LEU A 22 8.65 -3.07 2.21
C LEU A 22 9.28 -3.85 3.36
N THR A 23 8.76 -5.04 3.66
CA THR A 23 9.27 -5.90 4.74
C THR A 23 10.71 -6.33 4.46
N ILE A 24 10.98 -6.77 3.23
CA ILE A 24 12.33 -7.11 2.76
C ILE A 24 13.24 -5.89 2.84
N GLY A 25 12.80 -4.73 2.37
CA GLY A 25 13.54 -3.47 2.43
C GLY A 25 13.88 -3.06 3.86
N TYR A 26 12.97 -3.29 4.82
CA TYR A 26 13.21 -3.07 6.24
C TYR A 26 14.27 -4.01 6.80
N VAL A 27 14.19 -5.31 6.51
CA VAL A 27 15.21 -6.28 6.94
C VAL A 27 16.59 -5.91 6.40
N GLN A 28 16.67 -5.49 5.13
CA GLN A 28 17.94 -5.12 4.50
C GLN A 28 18.59 -3.89 5.12
N ILE A 29 17.81 -2.85 5.48
CA ILE A 29 18.39 -1.67 6.15
C ILE A 29 18.86 -2.00 7.58
N ARG A 30 18.19 -2.94 8.28
CA ARG A 30 18.66 -3.47 9.57
C ARG A 30 19.98 -4.22 9.44
N GLN A 31 20.21 -4.87 8.29
CA GLN A 31 21.48 -5.52 7.92
C GLN A 31 22.51 -4.55 7.31
N ARG A 32 22.22 -3.23 7.26
CA ARG A 32 23.07 -2.20 6.62
C ARG A 32 23.32 -2.41 5.12
N LYS A 33 22.48 -3.20 4.43
CA LYS A 33 22.53 -3.40 2.98
C LYS A 33 21.83 -2.25 2.25
N ILE A 34 22.49 -1.09 2.18
CA ILE A 34 21.88 0.18 1.73
C ILE A 34 21.42 0.11 0.25
N THR A 35 22.27 -0.37 -0.66
CA THR A 35 21.93 -0.45 -2.09
C THR A 35 20.70 -1.33 -2.33
N ALA A 36 20.66 -2.49 -1.68
CA ALA A 36 19.57 -3.42 -1.84
C ALA A 36 18.28 -2.87 -1.18
N HIS A 37 18.38 -2.20 -0.02
CA HIS A 37 17.26 -1.47 0.58
C HIS A 37 16.68 -0.43 -0.39
N LYS A 38 17.53 0.40 -1.00
CA LYS A 38 17.12 1.40 -1.99
C LYS A 38 16.36 0.76 -3.14
N ASN A 39 16.87 -0.34 -3.70
CA ASN A 39 16.22 -1.04 -4.81
C ASN A 39 14.84 -1.58 -4.39
N CYS A 40 14.72 -2.17 -3.21
CA CYS A 40 13.43 -2.63 -2.68
C CYS A 40 12.43 -1.47 -2.45
N MET A 41 12.87 -0.34 -1.91
CA MET A 41 11.99 0.82 -1.69
C MET A 41 11.51 1.45 -2.99
N LEU A 42 12.37 1.52 -4.02
CA LEU A 42 12.00 2.00 -5.35
C LEU A 42 11.02 1.03 -6.03
N ALA A 43 11.26 -0.28 -5.92
CA ALA A 43 10.33 -1.29 -6.44
C ALA A 43 8.97 -1.21 -5.72
N ALA A 44 8.94 -1.13 -4.39
CA ALA A 44 7.71 -0.99 -3.61
C ALA A 44 6.94 0.28 -3.99
N PHE A 45 7.64 1.38 -4.22
CA PHE A 45 7.04 2.62 -4.71
C PHE A 45 6.43 2.44 -6.11
N GLY A 46 7.18 1.86 -7.05
CA GLY A 46 6.67 1.59 -8.41
C GLY A 46 5.44 0.68 -8.42
N VAL A 47 5.45 -0.39 -7.63
CA VAL A 47 4.30 -1.29 -7.44
C VAL A 47 3.11 -0.56 -6.84
N SER A 48 3.33 0.33 -5.86
CA SER A 48 2.26 1.12 -5.23
C SER A 48 1.65 2.15 -6.20
N VAL A 49 2.47 2.75 -7.08
CA VAL A 49 1.98 3.63 -8.15
C VAL A 49 1.14 2.83 -9.15
N LEU A 50 1.61 1.65 -9.57
CA LEU A 50 0.85 0.78 -10.46
C LEU A 50 -0.49 0.36 -9.82
N PHE A 51 -0.49 -0.01 -8.54
CA PHE A 51 -1.71 -0.27 -7.78
C PHE A 51 -2.67 0.92 -7.83
N LEU A 52 -2.19 2.13 -7.58
CA LEU A 52 -3.04 3.32 -7.58
C LEU A 52 -3.68 3.56 -8.96
N ILE A 53 -2.91 3.39 -10.04
CA ILE A 53 -3.41 3.50 -11.42
C ILE A 53 -4.50 2.46 -11.66
N CYS A 54 -4.24 1.18 -11.37
CA CYS A 54 -5.21 0.10 -11.53
C CYS A 54 -6.47 0.31 -10.67
N TYR A 55 -6.32 0.80 -9.44
CA TYR A 55 -7.42 1.12 -8.54
C TYR A 55 -8.31 2.23 -9.08
N VAL A 56 -7.73 3.35 -9.53
CA VAL A 56 -8.50 4.47 -10.09
C VAL A 56 -9.22 4.05 -11.36
N ILE A 57 -8.56 3.30 -12.25
CA ILE A 57 -9.19 2.77 -13.47
C ILE A 57 -10.38 1.88 -13.12
N TYR A 58 -10.21 0.92 -12.19
CA TYR A 58 -11.29 0.06 -11.74
C TYR A 58 -12.46 0.87 -11.18
N HIS A 59 -12.18 1.80 -10.27
CA HIS A 59 -13.22 2.56 -9.58
C HIS A 59 -13.97 3.50 -10.52
N TYR A 60 -13.29 4.06 -11.53
CA TYR A 60 -13.90 4.90 -12.55
C TYR A 60 -14.90 4.12 -13.43
N HIS A 61 -14.59 2.86 -13.77
CA HIS A 61 -15.44 2.06 -14.67
C HIS A 61 -16.48 1.19 -13.95
N ALA A 62 -16.09 0.55 -12.85
CA ALA A 62 -16.93 -0.41 -12.14
C ALA A 62 -17.76 0.22 -11.00
N GLY A 63 -17.43 1.45 -10.59
CA GLY A 63 -18.06 2.12 -9.46
C GLY A 63 -17.75 1.46 -8.11
N SER A 64 -18.54 1.80 -7.09
CA SER A 64 -18.41 1.24 -5.74
C SER A 64 -19.25 -0.02 -5.58
N LYS A 65 -18.63 -1.14 -5.20
CA LYS A 65 -19.34 -2.37 -4.83
C LYS A 65 -19.84 -2.25 -3.38
N PRO A 66 -21.17 -2.32 -3.12
CA PRO A 66 -21.69 -2.21 -1.77
C PRO A 66 -21.32 -3.44 -0.93
N PHE A 67 -20.95 -3.21 0.33
CA PHE A 67 -20.76 -4.29 1.30
C PHE A 67 -22.13 -4.73 1.85
N THR A 68 -22.63 -5.88 1.39
CA THR A 68 -24.01 -6.35 1.65
C THR A 68 -24.14 -7.20 2.93
N LYS A 69 -23.03 -7.54 3.59
CA LYS A 69 -23.05 -8.38 4.79
C LYS A 69 -23.58 -7.64 6.02
N GLN A 70 -24.21 -8.43 6.90
CA GLN A 70 -24.87 -8.01 8.13
C GLN A 70 -24.10 -8.52 9.37
N GLY A 71 -24.34 -7.93 10.54
CA GLY A 71 -23.72 -8.34 11.82
C GLY A 71 -22.35 -7.72 12.08
N TRP A 72 -21.59 -8.31 13.02
CA TRP A 72 -20.32 -7.77 13.54
C TRP A 72 -19.22 -7.55 12.48
N ILE A 73 -19.29 -8.25 11.34
CA ILE A 73 -18.32 -8.09 10.25
C ILE A 73 -18.41 -6.71 9.57
N ARG A 74 -19.59 -6.08 9.58
CA ARG A 74 -19.84 -4.78 8.95
C ARG A 74 -19.10 -3.63 9.62
N PRO A 75 -19.21 -3.40 10.94
CA PRO A 75 -18.43 -2.35 11.61
C PRO A 75 -16.92 -2.60 11.52
N VAL A 76 -16.47 -3.86 11.56
CA VAL A 76 -15.06 -4.22 11.35
C VAL A 76 -14.58 -3.81 9.95
N TYR A 77 -15.34 -4.17 8.92
CA TYR A 77 -15.04 -3.81 7.53
C TYR A 77 -14.93 -2.29 7.36
N PHE A 78 -15.92 -1.53 7.81
CA PHE A 78 -15.91 -0.08 7.65
C PHE A 78 -14.81 0.59 8.47
N THR A 79 -14.49 0.08 9.66
CA THR A 79 -13.36 0.60 10.45
C THR A 79 -12.05 0.46 9.68
N ILE A 80 -11.78 -0.74 9.13
CA ILE A 80 -10.58 -1.01 8.33
C ILE A 80 -10.58 -0.20 7.03
N LEU A 81 -11.72 -0.11 6.34
CA LEU A 81 -11.83 0.62 5.08
C LEU A 81 -11.58 2.11 5.27
N ILE A 82 -12.23 2.72 6.27
CA ILE A 82 -12.10 4.16 6.54
C ILE A 82 -10.66 4.48 6.96
N SER A 83 -10.08 3.71 7.89
CA SER A 83 -8.70 3.92 8.32
C SER A 83 -7.71 3.72 7.17
N HIS A 84 -7.92 2.71 6.33
CA HIS A 84 -7.11 2.46 5.14
C HIS A 84 -7.14 3.65 4.18
N ILE A 85 -8.32 4.17 3.83
CA ILE A 85 -8.45 5.30 2.89
C ILE A 85 -7.73 6.55 3.42
N ILE A 86 -7.93 6.89 4.70
CA ILE A 86 -7.29 8.04 5.32
C ILE A 86 -5.77 7.88 5.30
N LEU A 87 -5.27 6.72 5.72
CA LEU A 87 -3.83 6.45 5.76
C LEU A 87 -3.23 6.32 4.36
N ALA A 88 -3.99 5.84 3.37
CA ALA A 88 -3.59 5.80 1.96
C ALA A 88 -3.42 7.22 1.39
N PHE A 89 -4.26 8.17 1.77
CA PHE A 89 -4.07 9.57 1.38
C PHE A 89 -2.82 10.17 2.04
N VAL A 90 -2.60 9.89 3.33
CA VAL A 90 -1.45 10.38 4.09
C VAL A 90 -0.13 9.78 3.61
N ILE A 91 -0.11 8.51 3.19
CA ILE A 91 1.15 7.84 2.83
C ILE A 91 1.74 8.37 1.53
N VAL A 92 0.93 8.84 0.57
CA VAL A 92 1.43 9.38 -0.71
C VAL A 92 2.43 10.52 -0.52
N PRO A 93 2.10 11.65 0.16
CA PRO A 93 3.07 12.73 0.39
C PRO A 93 4.23 12.29 1.29
N LEU A 94 4.00 11.39 2.26
CA LEU A 94 5.07 10.87 3.12
C LEU A 94 6.08 10.02 2.35
N ALA A 95 5.63 9.12 1.48
CA ALA A 95 6.49 8.29 0.64
C ALA A 95 7.31 9.16 -0.32
N LEU A 96 6.66 10.13 -0.99
CA LEU A 96 7.33 11.10 -1.86
C LEU A 96 8.40 11.90 -1.09
N ARG A 97 8.06 12.41 0.10
CA ARG A 97 9.02 13.14 0.94
C ARG A 97 10.18 12.27 1.38
N THR A 98 9.91 11.01 1.74
CA THR A 98 10.93 10.05 2.18
C THR A 98 11.92 9.73 1.05
N LEU A 99 11.42 9.55 -0.18
CA LEU A 99 12.24 9.37 -1.38
C LEU A 99 13.02 10.63 -1.75
N TYR A 100 12.38 11.81 -1.70
CA TYR A 100 13.04 13.08 -1.95
C TYR A 100 14.23 13.32 -1.01
N LEU A 101 14.07 13.03 0.29
CA LEU A 101 15.16 13.16 1.25
C LEU A 101 16.30 12.20 0.98
N ALA A 102 16.01 10.99 0.52
CA ALA A 102 17.03 10.03 0.11
C ALA A 102 17.78 10.50 -1.15
N TRP A 103 17.07 11.09 -2.13
CA TRP A 103 17.68 11.68 -3.32
C TRP A 103 18.61 12.83 -2.95
N ARG A 104 18.19 13.72 -2.03
CA ARG A 104 18.99 14.85 -1.55
C ARG A 104 20.09 14.43 -0.56
N GLU A 105 20.32 13.13 -0.37
CA GLU A 105 21.31 12.57 0.56
C GLU A 105 21.14 13.05 2.01
N ARG A 106 19.93 13.49 2.39
CA ARG A 106 19.59 13.93 3.75
C ARG A 106 19.15 12.76 4.60
N PHE A 107 20.08 11.83 4.85
CA PHE A 107 19.77 10.53 5.48
C PHE A 107 19.25 10.63 6.92
N ASP A 108 19.67 11.62 7.70
CA ASP A 108 19.18 11.83 9.07
C ASP A 108 17.68 12.19 9.08
N ALA A 109 17.29 13.13 8.22
CA ALA A 109 15.90 13.53 8.05
C ALA A 109 15.07 12.40 7.43
N HIS A 110 15.63 11.69 6.42
CA HIS A 110 15.01 10.50 5.84
C HIS A 110 14.70 9.46 6.92
N ARG A 111 15.65 9.13 7.79
CA ARG A 111 15.48 8.14 8.85
C ARG A 111 14.40 8.55 9.86
N ARG A 112 14.30 9.85 10.18
CA ARG A 112 13.29 10.36 11.12
C ARG A 112 11.87 10.17 10.57
N ILE A 113 11.67 10.50 9.30
CA ILE A 113 10.37 10.37 8.64
C ILE A 113 10.06 8.91 8.29
N ALA A 114 11.05 8.14 7.84
CA ALA A 114 10.89 6.72 7.47
C ALA A 114 10.36 5.86 8.63
N LYS A 115 10.67 6.19 9.89
CA LYS A 115 10.11 5.52 11.08
C LYS A 115 8.58 5.65 11.19
N ILE A 116 8.00 6.70 10.60
CA ILE A 116 6.56 6.95 10.56
C ILE A 116 5.98 6.45 9.22
N THR A 117 6.66 6.75 8.11
CA THR A 117 6.24 6.33 6.76
C THR A 117 6.14 4.80 6.67
N PHE A 118 7.13 4.06 7.16
CA PHE A 118 7.18 2.60 7.04
C PHE A 118 5.97 1.87 7.65
N PRO A 119 5.62 2.06 8.94
CA PRO A 119 4.47 1.36 9.51
C PRO A 119 3.14 1.75 8.85
N ILE A 120 2.97 3.01 8.47
CA ILE A 120 1.77 3.46 7.76
C ILE A 120 1.68 2.77 6.39
N TRP A 121 2.79 2.74 5.65
CA TRP A 121 2.82 2.11 4.32
C TRP A 121 2.50 0.62 4.41
N LEU A 122 3.13 -0.08 5.35
CA LEU A 122 2.90 -1.49 5.57
C LEU A 122 1.45 -1.77 6.00
N TYR A 123 0.89 -0.92 6.88
CA TYR A 123 -0.52 -1.01 7.29
C TYR A 123 -1.46 -0.91 6.09
N VAL A 124 -1.28 0.10 5.23
CA VAL A 124 -2.10 0.29 4.03
C VAL A 124 -1.97 -0.91 3.10
N SER A 125 -0.76 -1.43 2.85
CA SER A 125 -0.57 -2.61 2.01
C SER A 125 -1.28 -3.86 2.54
N ILE A 126 -1.21 -4.13 3.86
CA ILE A 126 -1.88 -5.29 4.46
C ILE A 126 -3.40 -5.11 4.45
N THR A 127 -3.89 -3.95 4.87
CA THR A 127 -5.34 -3.69 4.94
C THR A 127 -5.99 -3.66 3.57
N GLY A 128 -5.29 -3.24 2.51
CA GLY A 128 -5.80 -3.32 1.13
C GLY A 128 -6.12 -4.76 0.70
N VAL A 129 -5.26 -5.71 1.08
CA VAL A 129 -5.52 -7.15 0.84
C VAL A 129 -6.70 -7.64 1.68
N LEU A 130 -6.77 -7.25 2.96
CA LEU A 130 -7.88 -7.63 3.84
C LEU A 130 -9.23 -7.13 3.33
N ILE A 131 -9.30 -5.88 2.87
CA ILE A 131 -10.52 -5.30 2.28
C ILE A 131 -10.97 -6.12 1.07
N TYR A 132 -10.03 -6.52 0.20
CA TYR A 132 -10.32 -7.39 -0.94
C TYR A 132 -10.87 -8.76 -0.47
N LEU A 133 -10.20 -9.42 0.47
CA LEU A 133 -10.66 -10.72 0.99
C LEU A 133 -12.06 -10.61 1.61
N MET A 134 -12.33 -9.57 2.39
CA MET A 134 -13.63 -9.33 3.01
C MET A 134 -14.75 -9.07 1.99
N LEU A 135 -14.42 -8.44 0.85
CA LEU A 135 -15.40 -8.01 -0.15
C LEU A 135 -15.66 -9.06 -1.26
N TYR A 136 -14.72 -9.97 -1.50
CA TYR A 136 -14.79 -10.95 -2.59
C TYR A 136 -14.71 -12.41 -2.16
N GLN A 137 -14.09 -12.73 -1.02
CA GLN A 137 -13.85 -14.13 -0.59
C GLN A 137 -14.65 -14.52 0.65
N LEU A 138 -15.06 -13.54 1.45
CA LEU A 138 -16.04 -13.74 2.51
C LEU A 138 -17.42 -13.76 1.88
#